data_AF-X1NY80-F1
#
_entry.id   AF-X1NY80-F1
#
_cell.length_a   1.000
_cell.length_b   1.000
_cell.length_c   1.000
_cell.angle_alpha   90.00
_cell.angle_beta   90.00
_cell.angle_gamma   90.00
#
_symmetry.space_group_name_H-M   'P 1'
#
loop_
_entity.id
_entity.type
_entity.pdbx_description
1 polymer ?
#
loop_
_entity_poly.entity_id
_entity_poly.type
_entity_poly.pdbx_seq_one_letter_code
_entity_poly.pdbx_strand_id
1 'polypeptide(L)'
;MKLKIERILYFFAVSLFILFSPFLFGQDSEALQITALKISQPITVDGYLKETLWKRAHFVNNFIQKEPNEGAPATEPTEIRVLFDD
;
A
#
# COMPACT_ATOMS: atom_id res chain seq x y z
N MET A 1 -21.58 46.15 21.70
CA MET A 1 -20.17 45.75 21.43
C MET A 1 -19.93 44.24 21.61
N LYS A 2 -20.45 43.60 22.66
CA LYS A 2 -20.28 42.15 22.94
C LYS A 2 -20.74 41.21 21.82
N LEU A 3 -21.93 41.42 21.24
CA LEU A 3 -22.45 40.57 20.14
C LEU A 3 -21.57 40.55 18.87
N LYS A 4 -20.76 41.58 18.63
CA LYS A 4 -19.88 41.67 17.46
C LYS A 4 -18.59 40.86 17.67
N ILE A 5 -18.13 40.75 18.91
CA ILE A 5 -16.92 40.01 19.32
C ILE A 5 -17.19 38.50 19.30
N GLU A 6 -18.33 38.05 19.83
CA GLU A 6 -18.77 36.64 19.79
C GLU A 6 -18.80 36.08 18.36
N ARG A 7 -19.32 36.88 17.39
CA ARG A 7 -19.40 36.49 15.98
C ARG A 7 -18.02 36.40 15.31
N ILE A 8 -17.09 37.27 15.70
CA ILE A 8 -15.69 37.24 15.22
C ILE A 8 -14.96 36.02 15.78
N LEU A 9 -15.14 35.71 17.07
CA LEU A 9 -14.60 34.50 17.70
C LEU A 9 -15.13 33.22 17.04
N TYR A 10 -16.43 33.17 16.75
CA TYR A 10 -17.03 32.02 16.08
C TYR A 10 -16.48 31.84 14.66
N PHE A 11 -16.31 32.94 13.92
CA PHE A 11 -15.72 32.90 12.58
C PHE A 11 -14.26 32.41 12.61
N PHE A 12 -13.48 32.85 13.59
CA PHE A 12 -12.12 32.35 13.81
C PHE A 12 -12.09 30.87 14.20
N ALA A 13 -12.98 30.42 15.08
CA ALA A 13 -13.07 29.01 15.49
C ALA A 13 -13.45 28.08 14.32
N VAL A 14 -14.41 28.49 13.48
CA VAL A 14 -14.80 27.75 12.28
C VAL A 14 -13.68 27.74 11.24
N SER A 15 -13.02 28.88 11.02
CA SER A 15 -11.87 28.98 10.11
C SER A 15 -10.71 28.09 10.58
N LEU A 16 -10.42 28.07 11.88
CA LEU A 16 -9.40 27.22 12.48
C LEU A 16 -9.72 25.72 12.32
N PHE A 17 -10.99 25.35 12.48
CA PHE A 17 -11.46 23.97 12.28
C PHE A 17 -11.36 23.53 10.80
N ILE A 18 -11.70 24.40 9.85
CA ILE A 18 -11.59 24.12 8.41
C ILE A 18 -10.12 23.97 7.99
N LEU A 19 -9.24 24.83 8.50
CA LEU A 19 -7.80 24.79 8.23
C LEU A 19 -7.10 23.56 8.84
N PHE A 20 -7.69 22.92 9.85
CA PHE A 20 -7.20 21.66 10.43
C PHE A 20 -7.76 20.40 9.75
N SER A 21 -8.79 20.52 8.91
CA SER A 21 -9.42 19.38 8.22
C SER A 21 -8.55 18.62 7.19
N PRO A 22 -7.55 19.22 6.51
CA PRO A 22 -6.85 18.48 5.44
C PRO A 22 -5.89 17.39 5.95
N PHE A 23 -5.74 17.22 7.27
CA PHE A 23 -4.95 16.12 7.86
C PHE A 23 -5.75 14.83 8.11
N LEU A 24 -7.07 14.82 7.86
CA LEU A 24 -7.94 13.69 8.21
C LEU A 24 -8.21 12.71 7.07
N PHE A 25 -7.75 12.98 5.84
CA PHE A 25 -8.00 12.10 4.71
C PHE A 25 -6.74 11.83 3.89
N GLY A 26 -6.33 10.56 3.88
CA GLY A 26 -5.29 10.01 3.02
C GLY A 26 -4.12 9.43 3.81
N GLN A 27 -4.31 8.29 4.47
CA GLN A 27 -3.17 7.43 4.77
C GLN A 27 -2.72 6.84 3.43
N ASP A 28 -1.74 7.46 2.78
CA ASP A 28 -0.98 6.83 1.70
C ASP A 28 -0.33 5.58 2.31
N SER A 29 -1.00 4.44 2.18
CA SER A 29 -0.38 3.17 2.49
C SER A 29 0.72 3.00 1.45
N GLU A 30 1.98 2.91 1.89
CA GLU A 30 3.09 2.62 0.98
C GLU A 30 2.74 1.36 0.18
N ALA A 31 2.44 1.56 -1.10
CA ALA A 31 2.04 0.46 -1.96
C ALA A 31 3.23 -0.50 -2.10
N LEU A 32 2.97 -1.79 -1.85
CA LEU A 32 3.97 -2.83 -2.01
C LEU A 32 4.52 -2.80 -3.44
N GLN A 33 5.83 -2.57 -3.57
CA GLN A 33 6.50 -2.56 -4.87
C GLN A 33 7.09 -3.94 -5.17
N ILE A 34 6.91 -4.40 -6.41
CA ILE A 34 7.42 -5.69 -6.88
C ILE A 34 8.31 -5.44 -8.10
N THR A 35 9.56 -5.92 -8.04
CA THR A 35 10.48 -5.88 -9.17
C THR A 35 10.36 -7.16 -9.99
N ALA A 36 10.01 -7.02 -11.27
CA ALA A 36 10.00 -8.13 -12.20
C ALA A 36 11.40 -8.38 -12.80
N LEU A 37 11.82 -9.64 -12.86
CA LEU A 37 13.09 -10.03 -13.47
C LEU A 37 12.86 -10.33 -14.96
N LYS A 38 13.52 -9.58 -15.85
CA LYS A 38 13.54 -9.89 -17.28
C LYS A 38 14.34 -11.18 -17.53
N ILE A 39 13.78 -12.10 -18.31
CA ILE A 39 14.42 -13.35 -18.70
C ILE A 39 14.51 -13.45 -20.22
N SER A 40 15.53 -14.16 -20.70
CA SER A 40 15.71 -14.50 -22.12
C SER A 40 15.67 -16.01 -22.38
N GLN A 41 15.57 -16.78 -21.30
CA GLN A 41 15.57 -18.23 -21.30
C GLN A 41 14.16 -18.71 -20.96
N PRO A 42 13.60 -19.68 -21.68
CA PRO A 42 12.25 -20.17 -21.41
C PRO A 42 12.18 -20.90 -20.06
N ILE A 43 11.00 -20.88 -19.46
CA ILE A 43 10.65 -21.66 -18.27
C ILE A 43 9.55 -22.68 -18.62
N THR A 44 9.40 -23.72 -17.80
CA THR A 44 8.26 -24.63 -17.91
C THR A 44 7.18 -24.22 -16.90
N VAL A 45 5.95 -23.99 -17.36
CA VAL A 45 4.82 -23.69 -16.47
C VAL A 45 4.12 -25.00 -16.07
N ASP A 46 4.75 -25.76 -15.18
CA ASP A 46 4.30 -27.07 -14.71
C ASP A 46 3.93 -27.11 -13.21
N GLY A 47 4.00 -25.96 -12.54
CA GLY A 47 3.77 -25.83 -11.09
C GLY A 47 5.02 -26.09 -10.23
N TYR A 48 6.17 -26.45 -10.82
CA TYR A 48 7.43 -26.65 -10.12
C TYR A 48 8.40 -25.51 -10.39
N LEU A 49 8.80 -24.78 -9.34
CA LEU A 49 9.75 -23.66 -9.44
C LEU A 49 11.22 -24.15 -9.44
N LYS A 50 11.57 -25.03 -10.38
CA LYS A 50 12.87 -25.74 -10.41
C LYS A 50 13.97 -24.95 -11.14
N GLU A 51 13.60 -24.09 -12.08
CA GLU A 51 14.53 -23.32 -12.88
C GLU A 51 15.32 -22.32 -12.02
N THR A 52 16.61 -22.17 -12.30
CA THR A 52 17.50 -21.24 -11.58
C THR A 52 17.03 -19.78 -11.67
N LEU A 53 16.25 -19.44 -12.70
CA LEU A 53 15.64 -18.12 -12.87
C LEU A 53 14.73 -17.76 -11.69
N TRP A 54 13.93 -18.70 -11.19
CA TRP A 54 13.07 -18.50 -10.03
C TRP A 54 13.87 -18.17 -8.78
N LYS A 55 15.03 -18.82 -8.58
CA LYS A 55 15.93 -18.55 -7.45
C LYS A 55 16.57 -17.16 -7.54
N ARG A 56 16.78 -16.63 -8.75
CA ARG A 56 17.34 -15.29 -8.98
C ARG A 56 16.33 -14.17 -8.84
N ALA A 57 15.05 -14.43 -9.10
CA ALA A 57 14.00 -13.43 -8.97
C ALA A 57 13.86 -12.94 -7.52
N HIS A 58 13.68 -11.64 -7.34
CA HIS A 58 13.35 -11.07 -6.04
C HIS A 58 12.00 -11.63 -5.57
N PHE A 59 11.94 -12.13 -4.34
CA PHE A 59 10.69 -12.55 -3.72
C PHE A 59 10.13 -11.41 -2.89
N VAL A 60 8.82 -11.25 -2.95
CA VAL A 60 8.08 -10.31 -2.12
C VAL A 60 7.15 -11.11 -1.21
N ASN A 61 7.07 -10.71 0.05
CA ASN A 61 6.32 -11.36 1.11
C ASN A 61 5.65 -10.30 2.00
N ASN A 62 5.23 -10.69 3.21
CA ASN A 62 4.63 -9.80 4.21
C ASN A 62 3.39 -9.05 3.69
N PHE A 63 2.56 -9.77 2.94
CA PHE A 63 1.31 -9.25 2.43
C PHE A 63 0.36 -8.88 3.58
N ILE A 64 -0.55 -7.95 3.29
CA ILE A 64 -1.65 -7.58 4.17
C ILE A 64 -2.87 -8.41 3.76
N GLN A 65 -3.56 -9.00 4.72
CA GLN A 65 -4.77 -9.76 4.44
C GLN A 65 -5.97 -8.84 4.26
N LYS A 66 -6.81 -9.18 3.29
CA LYS A 66 -8.12 -8.54 3.10
C LYS A 66 -9.18 -9.17 4.00
N GLU A 67 -9.13 -10.48 4.15
CA GLU A 67 -10.03 -11.28 4.98
C GLU A 67 -9.22 -12.30 5.77
N PRO A 68 -9.71 -12.81 6.92
CA PRO A 68 -10.95 -12.42 7.62
C PRO A 68 -10.81 -11.13 8.44
N ASN A 69 -9.59 -10.67 8.71
CA ASN A 69 -9.33 -9.45 9.48
C ASN A 69 -8.50 -8.48 8.63
N GLU A 70 -9.21 -7.60 7.92
CA GLU A 70 -8.65 -6.63 6.98
C GLU A 70 -7.54 -5.78 7.61
N GLY A 71 -6.45 -5.58 6.87
CA GLY A 71 -5.36 -4.70 7.28
C GLY A 71 -4.31 -5.36 8.19
N ALA A 72 -4.57 -6.57 8.70
CA ALA A 72 -3.58 -7.32 9.47
C ALA A 72 -2.55 -8.02 8.57
N PRO A 73 -1.38 -8.42 9.10
CA PRO A 73 -0.44 -9.27 8.36
C PRO A 73 -1.11 -10.56 7.87
N ALA A 74 -0.71 -11.03 6.68
CA ALA A 74 -1.18 -12.29 6.13
C ALA A 74 -0.85 -13.44 7.09
N THR A 75 -1.88 -14.22 7.42
CA THR A 75 -1.76 -15.43 8.25
C THR A 75 -1.12 -16.58 7.49
N GLU A 76 -1.32 -16.63 6.18
CA GLU A 76 -0.71 -17.61 5.28
C GLU A 76 0.59 -17.08 4.67
N PRO A 77 1.75 -17.74 4.91
CA PRO A 77 3.03 -17.38 4.32
C PRO A 77 2.93 -17.40 2.79
N THR A 78 3.05 -16.23 2.18
CA THR A 78 2.95 -16.07 0.74
C THR A 78 4.20 -15.40 0.20
N GLU A 79 4.82 -16.02 -0.78
CA GLU A 79 5.93 -15.45 -1.55
C GLU A 79 5.50 -15.29 -3.01
N ILE A 80 5.73 -14.10 -3.56
CA ILE A 80 5.49 -13.81 -4.97
C ILE A 80 6.82 -13.47 -5.63
N ARG A 81 7.04 -14.03 -6.82
CA ARG A 81 8.17 -13.73 -7.71
C ARG A 81 7.59 -13.44 -9.09
N VAL A 82 8.15 -12.45 -9.79
CA VAL A 82 7.69 -12.08 -11.14
C VAL A 82 8.85 -12.18 -12.12
N LEU A 83 8.63 -12.96 -13.17
CA LEU A 83 9.51 -13.05 -14.34
C LEU A 83 8.75 -12.51 -15.55
N PHE A 84 9.46 -11.94 -16.51
CA PHE A 84 8.88 -11.56 -17.79
C PHE A 84 9.91 -11.69 -18.93
N ASP A 85 9.45 -11.97 -20.13
CA ASP A 85 10.19 -11.90 -21.38
C ASP A 85 9.56 -10.84 -22.32
N ASP A 86 10.07 -10.74 -23.55
CA ASP A 86 9.60 -9.80 -24.58
C ASP A 86 8.34 -10.29 -25.31
#